data_AF-A0A944N6Z1-F1
#
_entry.id   AF-A0A944N6Z1-F1
#
_cell.length_a   1.000
_cell.length_b   1.000
_cell.length_c   1.000
_cell.angle_alpha   90.00
_cell.angle_beta   90.00
_cell.angle_gamma   90.00
#
_symmetry.space_group_name_H-M   'P 1'
#
loop_
_entity.id
_entity.type
_entity.pdbx_description
1 polymer ?
#
loop_
_entity_poly.entity_id
_entity_poly.type
_entity_poly.pdbx_seq_one_letter_code
_entity_poly.pdbx_strand_id
1 'polypeptide(L)' 'MATEPTIEVIIDDKYGVERSLKKFKRMCEAFGVVREYRRRQEYTKPSIRMKEKNAAAEKRRKKNNIKFSRSSRY' A
#
# COMPACT_ATOMS: atom_id res chain seq x y z
N MET A 1 -9.10 2.98 -25.61
CA MET A 1 -8.57 3.42 -24.31
C MET A 1 -9.62 3.14 -23.25
N ALA A 2 -9.23 2.40 -22.20
CA ALA A 2 -9.92 2.10 -20.93
C ALA A 2 -11.12 1.12 -20.92
N THR A 3 -10.83 -0.19 -20.75
CA THR A 3 -11.73 -1.16 -20.09
C THR A 3 -10.96 -2.35 -19.47
N GLU A 4 -9.80 -2.14 -18.84
CA GLU A 4 -9.17 -3.19 -18.03
C GLU A 4 -9.49 -2.95 -16.56
N PRO A 5 -10.17 -3.89 -15.87
CA PRO A 5 -10.30 -3.79 -14.42
C PRO A 5 -8.90 -3.89 -13.80
N THR A 6 -8.53 -2.93 -12.97
CA THR A 6 -7.19 -2.86 -12.36
C THR A 6 -6.88 -4.04 -11.42
N ILE A 7 -7.91 -4.79 -11.00
CA ILE A 7 -7.81 -5.91 -10.05
C ILE A 7 -8.83 -6.98 -10.42
N GLU A 8 -8.36 -8.15 -10.86
CA GLU A 8 -9.18 -9.33 -11.11
C GLU A 8 -8.86 -10.45 -10.12
N VAL A 9 -9.89 -11.15 -9.64
CA VAL A 9 -9.75 -12.35 -8.81
C VAL A 9 -10.68 -13.44 -9.33
N ILE A 10 -10.09 -14.48 -9.88
CA ILE A 10 -10.80 -15.69 -10.31
C ILE A 10 -11.10 -16.53 -9.06
N ILE A 11 -12.35 -16.99 -8.95
CA ILE A 11 -12.80 -17.85 -7.86
C ILE A 11 -12.61 -19.29 -8.32
N ASP A 12 -11.72 -20.01 -7.65
CA ASP A 12 -11.53 -21.45 -7.81
C ASP A 12 -12.43 -22.19 -6.82
N ASP A 13 -13.10 -23.26 -7.28
CA ASP A 13 -13.96 -24.12 -6.45
C ASP A 13 -13.21 -24.73 -5.25
N LYS A 14 -11.89 -24.92 -5.37
CA LYS A 14 -11.03 -25.43 -4.28
C LYS A 14 -10.80 -24.42 -3.15
N TYR A 15 -10.83 -23.12 -3.44
CA TYR A 15 -10.45 -22.08 -2.48
C TYR A 15 -11.65 -21.37 -1.86
N GLY A 16 -12.86 -21.58 -2.40
CA GLY A 16 -14.11 -21.05 -1.86
C GLY A 16 -14.21 -19.53 -1.94
N VAL A 17 -15.43 -19.00 -1.83
CA VAL A 17 -15.74 -17.58 -2.04
C VAL A 17 -15.04 -16.67 -1.02
N GLU A 18 -15.00 -17.05 0.26
CA GLU A 18 -14.42 -16.22 1.32
C GLU A 18 -12.91 -15.99 1.16
N ARG A 19 -12.17 -17.00 0.68
CA ARG A 19 -10.72 -16.88 0.49
C ARG A 19 -10.39 -15.96 -0.68
N SER A 20 -11.19 -16.03 -1.74
CA SER A 20 -11.09 -15.13 -2.90
C SER A 20 -11.39 -13.68 -2.52
N LEU A 21 -12.39 -13.42 -1.67
CA LEU A 21 -12.68 -12.08 -1.14
C LEU A 21 -11.51 -11.52 -0.31
N LYS A 22 -10.89 -12.34 0.55
CA LYS A 22 -9.70 -11.94 1.31
C LYS A 22 -8.53 -11.61 0.38
N LYS A 23 -8.35 -12.38 -0.71
CA LYS A 23 -7.31 -12.11 -1.72
C LYS A 23 -7.57 -10.80 -2.46
N PHE A 24 -8.81 -10.56 -2.87
CA PHE A 24 -9.22 -9.30 -3.50
C PHE A 24 -8.93 -8.09 -2.60
N LYS A 25 -9.31 -8.16 -1.32
CA LYS A 25 -9.03 -7.10 -0.35
C LYS A 25 -7.52 -6.83 -0.22
N ARG A 26 -6.70 -7.89 -0.12
CA ARG A 26 -5.23 -7.75 -0.09
C ARG A 26 -4.67 -7.13 -1.37
N MET A 27 -5.21 -7.49 -2.53
CA MET A 27 -4.81 -6.87 -3.79
C MET A 27 -5.15 -5.38 -3.79
N CYS A 28 -6.36 -4.98 -3.41
CA CYS A 28 -6.75 -3.56 -3.27
C CYS A 28 -5.84 -2.78 -2.33
N GLU A 29 -5.42 -3.38 -1.23
CA GLU A 29 -4.47 -2.80 -0.28
C GLU A 29 -3.05 -2.70 -0.85
N ALA A 30 -2.59 -3.74 -1.56
CA ALA A 30 -1.26 -3.79 -2.20
C ALA A 30 -1.12 -2.78 -3.34
N PHE A 31 -2.13 -2.70 -4.22
CA PHE A 31 -2.22 -1.67 -5.27
C PHE A 31 -2.41 -0.26 -4.68
N GLY A 32 -2.76 -0.16 -3.39
CA GLY A 32 -2.86 1.11 -2.70
C GLY A 32 -4.08 1.94 -3.09
N VAL A 33 -5.10 1.32 -3.68
CA VAL A 33 -6.34 1.96 -4.17
C VAL A 33 -6.99 2.79 -3.06
N VAL A 34 -7.13 2.21 -1.86
CA VAL A 34 -7.70 2.90 -0.69
C VAL A 34 -6.87 4.11 -0.27
N ARG A 35 -5.54 3.98 -0.32
CA ARG A 35 -4.61 5.06 0.06
C ARG A 35 -4.59 6.17 -0.99
N GLU A 36 -4.81 5.83 -2.24
CA GLU A 36 -4.95 6.81 -3.32
C GLU A 36 -6.28 7.55 -3.23
N TYR A 37 -7.38 6.83 -3.02
CA TYR A 37 -8.70 7.41 -2.76
C TYR A 37 -8.64 8.46 -1.65
N ARG A 38 -8.10 8.10 -0.48
CA ARG A 38 -7.96 9.04 0.66
C ARG A 38 -7.10 10.26 0.33
N ARG A 39 -6.04 10.11 -0.47
CA ARG A 39 -5.17 11.22 -0.88
C ARG A 39 -5.86 12.17 -1.86
N ARG A 40 -6.76 11.65 -2.70
CA ARG A 40 -7.46 12.44 -3.73
C ARG A 40 -8.65 13.22 -3.17
N GLN A 41 -9.14 12.89 -1.97
CA GLN A 41 -10.25 13.61 -1.33
C GLN A 41 -9.93 15.07 -1.01
N GLU A 42 -8.67 15.40 -0.74
CA GLU A 42 -8.26 16.75 -0.36
C GLU A 42 -7.16 17.28 -1.30
N TYR A 43 -7.28 18.53 -1.73
CA TYR A 43 -6.21 19.18 -2.48
C TYR A 43 -5.07 19.60 -1.54
N THR A 44 -4.00 18.81 -1.55
CA THR A 44 -2.74 19.18 -0.91
C THR A 44 -1.83 19.85 -1.93
N LYS A 45 -1.33 21.06 -1.61
CA LYS A 45 -0.37 21.78 -2.45
C LYS A 45 0.86 20.88 -2.73
N PRO A 46 1.40 20.87 -3.98
CA PRO A 46 2.48 19.96 -4.36
C PRO A 46 3.73 20.07 -3.46
N SER A 47 4.05 21.27 -2.97
CA SER A 47 5.17 21.48 -2.03
C SER A 47 4.96 20.74 -0.70
N ILE A 48 3.75 20.78 -0.15
CA ILE A 48 3.41 20.10 1.12
C ILE A 48 3.51 18.57 0.92
N ARG A 49 2.96 18.07 -0.19
CA ARG A 49 3.04 16.66 -0.56
C ARG A 49 4.49 16.15 -0.68
N MET A 50 5.39 16.97 -1.23
CA MET A 50 6.81 16.62 -1.31
C MET A 50 7.49 16.60 0.07
N LYS A 51 7.19 17.59 0.92
CA LYS A 51 7.71 17.65 2.31
C LYS A 51 7.28 16.43 3.12
N GLU A 52 6.01 16.08 3.08
CA GLU A 52 5.47 14.90 3.78
C GLU A 52 6.07 13.58 3.27
N LYS A 53 6.26 13.47 1.95
CA LYS A 53 6.91 12.30 1.34
C LYS A 53 8.34 12.11 1.86
N ASN A 54 9.12 13.19 1.93
CA ASN A 54 10.50 13.15 2.40
C ASN A 54 10.57 12.80 3.89
N ALA A 55 9.75 13.44 4.72
CA ALA A 55 9.67 13.14 6.15
C ALA A 55 9.28 11.68 6.42
N ALA A 56 8.32 11.14 5.65
CA ALA A 56 7.93 9.73 5.74
C ALA A 56 9.06 8.78 5.33
N ALA A 57 9.84 9.12 4.29
CA ALA A 57 10.98 8.34 3.84
C ALA A 57 12.10 8.30 4.89
N GLU A 58 12.44 9.45 5.48
CA GLU A 58 13.42 9.55 6.57
C GLU A 58 13.00 8.74 7.80
N LYS A 59 11.71 8.85 8.19
CA LYS A 59 11.17 8.07 9.31
C LYS A 59 11.29 6.56 9.06
N ARG A 60 11.07 6.10 7.82
CA ARG A 60 11.29 4.69 7.44
C ARG A 60 12.77 4.28 7.50
N ARG A 61 13.67 5.10 6.97
CA ARG A 61 15.12 4.87 7.02
C ARG A 61 15.62 4.75 8.47
N LYS A 62 15.25 5.70 9.33
CA LYS A 62 15.59 5.67 10.76
C LYS A 62 15.10 4.39 11.44
N LYS A 63 13.85 3.98 11.20
CA LYS A 63 13.31 2.71 11.73
C LYS A 63 14.08 1.50 11.24
N ASN A 64 14.45 1.44 9.97
CA ASN A 64 15.22 0.32 9.41
C ASN A 64 16.62 0.24 10.02
N ASN A 65 17.32 1.38 10.15
CA ASN A 65 18.65 1.44 10.77
C ASN A 65 18.60 0.98 12.24
N ILE A 66 17.57 1.39 12.98
CA ILE A 66 17.35 0.94 14.37
C ILE A 66 17.09 -0.57 14.44
N LYS A 67 16.35 -1.14 13.49
CA LYS A 67 16.12 -2.59 13.45
C LYS A 67 17.41 -3.35 13.11
N PHE A 68 18.19 -2.86 12.15
CA PHE A 68 19.46 -3.45 11.75
C PHE A 68 20.49 -3.42 12.90
N SER A 69 20.62 -2.30 13.61
CA SER A 69 21.49 -2.20 14.78
C SER A 69 21.02 -2.99 16.00
N ARG A 70 19.74 -3.39 16.02
CA ARG A 70 19.18 -4.31 17.03
C ARG A 70 19.39 -5.77 16.65
N SER A 71 19.31 -6.14 15.37
CA SER A 71 19.54 -7.51 14.93
C SER A 71 21.03 -7.86 14.88
N SER A 72 21.91 -6.89 14.63
CA SER A 72 23.37 -7.06 14.67
C SER A 72 23.94 -7.17 16.10
N ARG A 73 23.10 -7.06 17.14
CA ARG A 73 23.48 -7.16 18.56
C ARG A 73 23.24 -8.55 19.17
N TYR A 74 22.81 -9.51 18.34
CA TYR A 74 22.65 -10.91 18.68
C TYR A 74 23.48 -11.76 17.71
#